data_AF-A0A0M1P569-F1
#
_entry.id   AF-A0A0M1P569-F1
#
_cell.length_a   1.000
_cell.length_b   1.000
_cell.length_c   1.000
_cell.angle_alpha   90.00
_cell.angle_beta   90.00
_cell.angle_gamma   90.00
#
_symmetry.space_group_name_H-M   'P 1'
#
loop_
_entity.id
_entity.type
_entity.pdbx_description
1 polymer ?
#
loop_
_entity_poly.entity_id
_entity_poly.type
_entity_poly.pdbx_seq_one_letter_code
_entity_poly.pdbx_strand_id
1 'polypeptide(L)'
;MLDELINYYKENLTVYSLVFKYMKLTYSLNTYLLIVLLSSGYLMIFTLPLLIIGIEVAKYFTIVFVVALFLSILIVANISRRAKVVLRKHYGIDVKKGIWRTADFDTMQTQMLITYLESKNVYSKEKLEKMIIFLEKEIQRSKTPSFLAPSIFIALFIPAWSQSIIFLFKGIKNDDINQVILLIAALMGVSFFIALAVGTYKKIIHMGQDFFMIESNIKKKFLLEIEDLILKLPDVEANMDVKSNVVLIRSRR
;
A
#
# COMPACT_ATOMS: atom_id res chain seq x y z
N MET A 1 -4.07 16.72 21.94
CA MET A 1 -4.38 15.34 22.37
C MET A 1 -4.54 14.42 21.17
N LEU A 2 -5.44 14.69 20.22
CA LEU A 2 -5.57 13.88 19.00
C LEU A 2 -4.27 13.84 18.18
N ASP A 3 -3.65 14.99 17.95
CA ASP A 3 -2.37 15.09 17.23
C ASP A 3 -1.24 14.32 17.93
N GLU A 4 -1.24 14.31 19.27
CA GLU A 4 -0.27 13.58 20.07
C GLU A 4 -0.46 12.06 19.92
N LEU A 5 -1.70 11.58 19.84
CA LEU A 5 -2.01 10.19 19.53
C LEU A 5 -1.61 9.82 18.11
N ILE A 6 -1.92 10.66 17.12
CA ILE A 6 -1.55 10.43 15.72
C ILE A 6 -0.03 10.40 15.57
N ASN A 7 0.69 11.31 16.24
CA ASN A 7 2.14 11.33 16.28
C ASN A 7 2.71 10.08 16.95
N TYR A 8 2.14 9.66 18.08
CA TYR A 8 2.55 8.41 18.72
C TYR A 8 2.35 7.21 17.79
N TYR A 9 1.18 7.11 17.14
CA TYR A 9 0.90 6.05 16.17
C TYR A 9 1.90 6.06 15.02
N LYS A 10 2.17 7.23 14.44
CA LYS A 10 3.14 7.42 13.36
C LYS A 10 4.55 6.97 13.76
N GLU A 11 5.01 7.39 14.93
CA GLU A 11 6.40 7.21 15.37
C GLU A 11 6.69 5.87 16.01
N ASN A 12 5.67 5.21 16.58
CA ASN A 12 5.87 4.01 17.40
C ASN A 12 5.14 2.79 16.85
N LEU A 13 3.97 2.94 16.23
CA LEU A 13 3.12 1.81 15.84
C LEU A 13 3.15 1.49 14.34
N THR A 14 3.66 2.38 13.48
CA THR A 14 3.71 2.09 12.05
C THR A 14 4.66 0.93 11.74
N VAL A 15 4.36 0.20 10.66
CA VAL A 15 5.26 -0.83 10.13
C VAL A 15 6.67 -0.26 9.89
N TYR A 16 6.74 1.00 9.46
CA TYR A 16 8.02 1.66 9.29
C TYR A 16 8.77 1.82 10.61
N SER A 17 8.14 2.35 11.66
CA SER A 17 8.80 2.56 12.95
C SER A 17 9.25 1.26 13.60
N LEU A 18 8.44 0.20 13.48
CA LEU A 18 8.70 -1.09 14.10
C LEU A 18 9.73 -1.94 13.36
N VAL A 19 9.73 -1.92 12.01
CA VAL A 19 10.57 -2.82 11.21
C VAL A 19 11.57 -2.03 10.36
N PHE A 20 11.08 -1.16 9.47
CA PHE A 20 11.94 -0.52 8.46
C PHE A 20 12.94 0.49 9.05
N LYS A 21 12.67 1.07 10.21
CA LYS A 21 13.58 1.95 10.96
C LYS A 21 14.93 1.28 11.24
N TYR A 22 14.94 -0.04 11.42
CA TYR A 22 16.14 -0.84 11.67
C TYR A 22 16.84 -1.33 10.39
N MET A 23 16.27 -1.07 9.21
CA MET A 23 16.84 -1.49 7.92
C MET A 23 16.75 -0.39 6.85
N LYS A 24 17.10 0.83 7.24
CA LYS A 24 17.03 2.06 6.41
C LYS A 24 17.64 1.89 5.01
N LEU A 25 18.82 1.27 4.91
CA LEU A 25 19.50 1.08 3.63
C LEU A 25 18.72 0.14 2.69
N THR A 26 18.27 -1.00 3.21
CA THR A 26 17.51 -1.98 2.42
C THR A 26 16.17 -1.40 1.99
N TYR A 27 15.53 -0.64 2.87
CA TYR A 27 14.30 0.10 2.56
C TYR A 27 14.53 1.13 1.45
N SER A 28 15.54 1.99 1.58
CA SER A 28 15.86 3.02 0.57
C SER A 28 16.20 2.41 -0.80
N LEU A 29 17.01 1.36 -0.82
CA LEU A 29 17.33 0.63 -2.05
C LEU A 29 16.09 0.04 -2.72
N ASN A 30 15.17 -0.54 -1.94
CA ASN A 30 13.93 -1.07 -2.48
C ASN A 30 13.01 0.02 -3.04
N THR A 31 12.90 1.16 -2.36
CA THR A 31 12.12 2.29 -2.87
C THR A 31 12.72 2.82 -4.17
N TYR A 32 14.04 3.01 -4.23
CA TYR A 32 14.72 3.43 -5.45
C TYR A 32 14.50 2.42 -6.59
N LEU A 33 14.67 1.14 -6.31
CA LEU A 33 14.54 0.10 -7.31
C LEU A 33 13.09 -0.08 -7.79
N LEU A 34 12.10 0.16 -6.93
CA LEU A 34 10.69 0.21 -7.32
C LEU A 34 10.41 1.37 -8.28
N ILE A 35 11.00 2.54 -8.05
CA ILE A 35 10.90 3.69 -8.98
C ILE A 35 11.56 3.34 -10.33
N VAL A 36 12.74 2.72 -10.32
CA VAL A 36 13.43 2.26 -11.53
C VAL A 36 12.59 1.21 -12.28
N LEU A 37 11.96 0.27 -11.56
CA LEU A 37 11.09 -0.74 -12.15
C LEU A 37 9.86 -0.12 -12.81
N LEU A 38 9.20 0.85 -12.15
CA LEU A 38 8.03 1.53 -12.70
C LEU A 38 8.38 2.37 -13.92
N SER A 39 9.48 3.12 -13.86
CA SER A 39 9.95 3.95 -14.99
C SER A 39 10.38 3.10 -16.18
N SER A 40 11.15 2.03 -15.96
CA SER A 40 11.54 1.09 -17.02
C SER A 40 10.34 0.32 -17.59
N GLY A 41 9.36 -0.05 -16.76
CA GLY A 41 8.12 -0.68 -17.22
C GLY A 41 7.29 0.24 -18.12
N TYR A 42 7.21 1.52 -17.77
CA TYR A 42 6.56 2.52 -18.61
C TYR A 42 7.28 2.65 -19.95
N LEU A 43 8.62 2.78 -19.95
CA LEU A 43 9.40 2.85 -21.19
C LEU A 43 9.23 1.60 -22.04
N MET A 44 9.22 0.41 -21.43
CA MET A 44 9.03 -0.86 -22.13
C MET A 44 7.73 -0.89 -22.93
N ILE A 45 6.63 -0.33 -22.40
CA ILE A 45 5.34 -0.29 -23.10
C ILE A 45 5.46 0.46 -24.43
N PHE A 46 6.22 1.56 -24.49
CA PHE A 46 6.43 2.32 -25.72
C PHE A 46 7.45 1.69 -26.65
N THR A 47 8.46 1.02 -26.11
CA THR A 47 9.56 0.47 -26.91
C THR A 47 9.28 -0.93 -27.45
N LEU A 48 8.37 -1.69 -26.82
CA LEU A 48 8.05 -3.06 -27.25
C LEU A 48 7.61 -3.14 -28.71
N PRO A 49 6.70 -2.26 -29.21
CA PRO A 49 6.31 -2.30 -30.62
C PRO A 49 7.44 -1.86 -31.56
N LEU A 50 8.38 -1.03 -31.09
CA LEU A 50 9.52 -0.57 -31.88
C LEU A 50 10.55 -1.68 -32.15
N LEU A 51 10.60 -2.71 -31.30
CA LEU A 51 11.42 -3.91 -31.55
C LEU A 51 11.03 -4.62 -32.84
N ILE A 52 9.75 -4.58 -33.20
CA ILE A 52 9.18 -5.25 -34.36
C ILE A 52 9.65 -4.59 -35.66
N ILE A 53 9.84 -3.27 -35.60
CA ILE A 53 10.34 -2.44 -36.71
C ILE A 53 11.88 -2.55 -36.81
N GLY A 54 12.53 -3.28 -35.90
CA GLY A 54 13.97 -3.52 -35.94
C GLY A 54 14.80 -2.41 -35.30
N ILE A 55 14.20 -1.52 -34.50
CA ILE A 55 14.96 -0.47 -33.80
C ILE A 55 15.76 -1.09 -32.66
N GLU A 56 17.09 -1.12 -32.81
CA GLU A 56 17.99 -1.77 -31.84
C GLU A 56 17.94 -1.16 -30.45
N VAL A 57 17.70 0.15 -30.36
CA VAL A 57 17.60 0.89 -29.09
C VAL A 57 16.53 0.27 -28.17
N ALA A 58 15.43 -0.25 -28.74
CA ALA A 58 14.36 -0.85 -27.97
C ALA A 58 14.79 -2.14 -27.24
N LYS A 59 15.81 -2.86 -27.74
CA LYS A 59 16.35 -4.07 -27.10
C LYS A 59 16.96 -3.75 -25.74
N TYR A 60 17.70 -2.64 -25.64
CA TYR A 60 18.33 -2.22 -24.40
C TYR A 60 17.29 -1.88 -23.32
N PHE A 61 16.20 -1.20 -23.67
CA PHE A 61 15.13 -0.89 -22.72
C PHE A 61 14.45 -2.15 -22.18
N THR A 62 14.20 -3.15 -23.02
CA THR A 62 13.66 -4.45 -22.58
C THR A 62 14.62 -5.18 -21.64
N ILE A 63 15.93 -5.19 -21.95
CA ILE A 63 16.94 -5.81 -21.08
C ILE A 63 16.97 -5.10 -19.72
N VAL A 64 16.98 -3.76 -19.70
CA VAL A 64 16.97 -2.96 -18.47
C VAL A 64 15.74 -3.29 -17.62
N PHE A 65 14.56 -3.40 -18.22
CA PHE A 65 13.35 -3.78 -17.51
C PHE A 65 13.44 -5.18 -16.90
N VAL A 66 13.89 -6.18 -17.66
CA VAL A 66 14.01 -7.57 -17.18
C VAL A 66 15.02 -7.65 -16.02
N VAL A 67 16.15 -6.96 -16.13
CA VAL A 67 17.15 -6.88 -15.06
C VAL A 67 16.58 -6.19 -13.82
N ALA A 68 15.89 -5.05 -13.98
CA ALA A 68 15.24 -4.34 -12.89
C ALA A 68 14.17 -5.19 -12.19
N LEU A 69 13.38 -5.95 -12.96
CA LEU A 69 12.36 -6.86 -12.43
C LEU A 69 12.99 -7.98 -11.62
N PHE A 70 14.04 -8.61 -12.14
CA PHE A 70 14.75 -9.68 -11.43
C PHE A 70 15.38 -9.16 -10.13
N LEU A 71 16.06 -8.01 -10.16
CA LEU A 71 16.62 -7.37 -8.97
C LEU A 71 15.52 -7.01 -7.95
N SER A 72 14.33 -6.59 -8.40
CA SER A 72 13.20 -6.26 -7.53
C SER A 72 12.76 -7.46 -6.71
N ILE A 73 12.62 -8.62 -7.37
CA ILE A 73 12.23 -9.87 -6.71
C ILE A 73 13.27 -10.26 -5.65
N LEU A 74 14.57 -10.18 -5.97
CA LEU A 74 15.64 -10.50 -5.04
C LEU A 74 15.65 -9.57 -3.83
N ILE A 75 15.48 -8.26 -4.03
CA ILE A 75 15.47 -7.28 -2.94
C ILE A 75 14.24 -7.47 -2.04
N VAL A 76 13.05 -7.70 -2.61
CA VAL A 76 11.84 -7.97 -1.82
C VAL A 76 12.03 -9.24 -0.96
N ALA A 77 12.62 -10.29 -1.52
CA ALA A 77 12.94 -11.50 -0.76
C ALA A 77 13.94 -11.21 0.37
N ASN A 78 14.96 -10.39 0.12
CA ASN A 78 15.94 -9.97 1.12
C ASN A 78 15.30 -9.12 2.24
N ILE A 79 14.40 -8.20 1.90
CA ILE A 79 13.59 -7.42 2.87
C ILE A 79 12.81 -8.35 3.76
N SER A 80 12.11 -9.33 3.20
CA SER A 80 11.32 -10.27 3.98
C SER A 80 12.19 -11.05 4.99
N ARG A 81 13.39 -11.48 4.57
CA ARG A 81 14.35 -12.14 5.47
C ARG A 81 14.82 -11.21 6.59
N ARG A 82 15.21 -9.97 6.26
CA ARG A 82 15.68 -8.98 7.25
C ARG A 82 14.59 -8.56 8.22
N ALA A 83 13.35 -8.37 7.74
CA ALA A 83 12.21 -8.05 8.58
C ALA A 83 11.96 -9.12 9.65
N LYS A 84 12.04 -10.41 9.29
CA LYS A 84 11.94 -11.52 10.26
C LYS A 84 13.03 -11.48 11.32
N VAL A 85 14.26 -11.13 10.94
CA VAL A 85 15.36 -10.98 11.91
C VAL A 85 15.09 -9.84 12.87
N VAL A 86 14.59 -8.70 12.38
CA VAL A 86 14.21 -7.55 13.22
C VAL A 86 13.08 -7.94 14.19
N LEU A 87 12.04 -8.62 13.70
CA LEU A 87 10.93 -9.09 14.52
C LEU A 87 11.39 -10.02 15.64
N ARG A 88 12.23 -11.00 15.32
CA ARG A 88 12.77 -11.92 16.31
C ARG A 88 13.67 -11.22 17.34
N LYS A 89 14.51 -10.29 16.91
CA LYS A 89 15.49 -9.61 17.78
C LYS A 89 14.85 -8.59 18.71
N HIS A 90 13.91 -7.79 18.21
CA HIS A 90 13.34 -6.66 18.96
C HIS A 90 12.02 -7.00 19.66
N TYR A 91 11.28 -7.99 19.16
CA TYR A 91 9.94 -8.31 19.64
C TYR A 91 9.74 -9.79 19.99
N GLY A 92 10.76 -10.64 19.79
CA GLY A 92 10.67 -12.07 20.12
C GLY A 92 9.73 -12.89 19.22
N ILE A 93 9.24 -12.32 18.11
CA ILE A 93 8.29 -13.00 17.21
C ILE A 93 9.09 -13.86 16.21
N ASP A 94 8.91 -15.18 16.28
CA ASP A 94 9.59 -16.13 15.39
C ASP A 94 8.69 -16.58 14.22
N VAL A 95 8.92 -15.98 13.04
CA VAL A 95 8.13 -16.25 11.83
C VAL A 95 8.78 -17.35 10.99
N LYS A 96 8.33 -18.59 11.15
CA LYS A 96 8.94 -19.78 10.53
C LYS A 96 8.80 -19.86 9.00
N LYS A 97 7.64 -19.51 8.42
CA LYS A 97 7.37 -19.60 6.97
C LYS A 97 6.53 -18.43 6.46
N GLY A 98 6.64 -18.12 5.16
CA GLY A 98 5.79 -17.13 4.49
C GLY A 98 6.26 -15.68 4.65
N ILE A 99 5.30 -14.76 4.58
CA ILE A 99 5.48 -13.31 4.68
C ILE A 99 5.80 -12.95 6.14
N TRP A 100 6.60 -11.90 6.36
CA TRP A 100 7.03 -11.49 7.70
C TRP A 100 5.91 -10.89 8.56
N ARG A 101 4.83 -10.37 7.94
CA ARG A 101 3.66 -9.82 8.64
C ARG A 101 2.71 -10.96 9.02
N THR A 102 2.65 -11.29 10.30
CA THR A 102 1.82 -12.35 10.87
C THR A 102 0.74 -11.78 11.79
N ALA A 103 -0.26 -12.60 12.13
CA ALA A 103 -1.28 -12.23 13.12
C ALA A 103 -0.67 -11.84 14.48
N ASP A 104 0.45 -12.47 14.87
CA ASP A 104 1.18 -12.12 16.10
C ASP A 104 1.74 -10.69 16.04
N PHE A 105 2.22 -10.26 14.86
CA PHE A 105 2.70 -8.90 14.66
C PHE A 105 1.56 -7.89 14.76
N ASP A 106 0.43 -8.17 14.11
CA ASP A 106 -0.74 -7.28 14.18
C ASP A 106 -1.26 -7.23 15.63
N THR A 107 -1.31 -8.36 16.35
CA THR A 107 -1.69 -8.42 17.78
C THR A 107 -0.76 -7.60 18.67
N MET A 108 0.55 -7.67 18.44
CA MET A 108 1.53 -6.85 19.15
C MET A 108 1.31 -5.35 18.90
N GLN A 109 1.02 -4.95 17.66
CA GLN A 109 0.70 -3.56 17.33
C GLN A 109 -0.55 -3.08 18.06
N THR A 110 -1.62 -3.88 18.04
CA THR A 110 -2.87 -3.58 18.77
C THR A 110 -2.62 -3.45 20.26
N GLN A 111 -1.84 -4.36 20.87
CA GLN A 111 -1.54 -4.31 22.30
C GLN A 111 -0.76 -3.04 22.69
N MET A 112 0.25 -2.65 21.90
CA MET A 112 0.99 -1.39 22.15
C MET A 112 0.08 -0.17 22.05
N LEU A 113 -0.88 -0.17 21.10
CA LEU A 113 -1.87 0.88 20.98
C LEU A 113 -2.78 0.94 22.21
N ILE A 114 -3.35 -0.20 22.65
CA ILE A 114 -4.20 -0.27 23.85
C ILE A 114 -3.45 0.26 25.07
N THR A 115 -2.25 -0.22 25.33
CA THR A 115 -1.44 0.22 26.47
C THR A 115 -1.18 1.74 26.44
N TYR A 116 -0.96 2.32 25.26
CA TYR A 116 -0.83 3.76 25.14
C TYR A 116 -2.14 4.51 25.44
N LEU A 117 -3.26 4.03 24.91
CA LEU A 117 -4.58 4.61 25.13
C LEU A 117 -4.98 4.56 26.62
N GLU A 118 -4.70 3.45 27.29
CA GLU A 118 -4.89 3.28 28.74
C GLU A 118 -4.02 4.26 29.53
N SER A 119 -2.73 4.38 29.18
CA SER A 119 -1.81 5.30 29.86
C SER A 119 -2.23 6.77 29.78
N LYS A 120 -2.95 7.13 28.71
CA LYS A 120 -3.49 8.47 28.48
C LYS A 120 -4.94 8.63 28.96
N ASN A 121 -5.52 7.61 29.61
CA ASN A 121 -6.91 7.58 30.07
C ASN A 121 -7.94 7.86 28.96
N VAL A 122 -7.64 7.47 27.72
CA VAL A 122 -8.53 7.66 26.55
C VAL A 122 -9.12 6.35 26.04
N TYR A 123 -8.78 5.22 26.67
CA TYR A 123 -9.35 3.90 26.37
C TYR A 123 -10.74 3.71 27.00
N SER A 124 -11.72 4.51 26.57
CA SER A 124 -13.14 4.30 26.88
C SER A 124 -13.99 4.44 25.63
N LYS A 125 -15.09 3.69 25.55
CA LYS A 125 -15.98 3.65 24.37
C LYS A 125 -16.38 5.06 23.93
N GLU A 126 -16.89 5.87 24.85
CA GLU A 126 -17.29 7.26 24.58
C GLU A 126 -16.14 8.14 24.03
N LYS A 127 -14.92 7.97 24.53
CA LYS A 127 -13.76 8.76 24.09
C LYS A 127 -13.28 8.33 22.71
N LEU A 128 -13.27 7.03 22.44
CA LEU A 128 -12.90 6.47 21.14
C LEU A 128 -13.93 6.84 20.06
N GLU A 129 -15.23 6.81 20.37
CA GLU A 129 -16.29 7.26 19.45
C GLU A 129 -16.15 8.73 19.08
N LYS A 130 -15.91 9.60 20.08
CA LYS A 130 -15.61 11.02 19.83
C LYS A 130 -14.38 11.16 18.91
N MET A 131 -13.38 10.32 19.09
CA MET A 131 -12.16 10.34 18.29
C MET A 131 -12.39 9.97 16.83
N ILE A 132 -13.21 8.95 16.58
CA ILE A 132 -13.65 8.55 15.24
C ILE A 132 -14.30 9.73 14.52
N ILE A 133 -15.28 10.38 15.15
CA ILE A 133 -16.01 11.52 14.56
C ILE A 133 -15.05 12.65 14.18
N PHE A 134 -14.08 12.97 15.04
CA PHE A 134 -13.09 14.00 14.75
C PHE A 134 -12.16 13.60 13.59
N LEU A 135 -11.65 12.36 13.59
CA LEU A 135 -10.78 11.85 12.54
C LEU A 135 -11.47 11.79 11.17
N GLU A 136 -12.73 11.34 11.11
CA GLU A 136 -13.50 11.30 9.87
C GLU A 136 -13.65 12.70 9.27
N LYS A 137 -13.99 13.69 10.10
CA LYS A 137 -14.15 15.08 9.66
C LYS A 137 -12.85 15.66 9.12
N GLU A 138 -11.72 15.33 9.75
CA GLU A 138 -10.40 15.77 9.31
C GLU A 138 -9.98 15.09 7.99
N ILE A 139 -10.19 13.79 7.86
CA ILE A 139 -9.93 13.02 6.64
C ILE A 139 -10.76 13.57 5.48
N GLN A 140 -12.05 13.87 5.70
CA GLN A 140 -12.90 14.45 4.66
C GLN A 140 -12.41 15.82 4.18
N ARG A 141 -11.96 16.69 5.09
CA ARG A 141 -11.37 18.00 4.75
C ARG A 141 -10.04 17.89 3.99
N SER A 142 -9.27 16.82 4.23
CA SER A 142 -7.98 16.58 3.57
C SER A 142 -8.09 15.98 2.17
N LYS A 143 -9.29 15.60 1.70
CA LYS A 143 -9.46 15.05 0.35
C LYS A 143 -9.21 16.15 -0.70
N THR A 144 -8.20 15.96 -1.53
CA THR A 144 -8.01 16.77 -2.74
C THR A 144 -9.06 16.41 -3.79
N PRO A 145 -9.66 17.39 -4.49
CA PRO A 145 -10.62 17.13 -5.56
C PRO A 145 -9.90 16.46 -6.75
N SER A 146 -10.09 15.14 -6.89
CA SER A 146 -9.30 14.27 -7.78
C SER A 146 -9.89 14.05 -9.18
N PHE A 147 -10.85 14.86 -9.63
CA PHE A 147 -11.58 14.57 -10.89
C PHE A 147 -11.01 15.27 -12.14
N LEU A 148 -10.17 16.31 -11.98
CA LEU A 148 -9.58 17.02 -13.11
C LEU A 148 -8.37 16.30 -13.73
N ALA A 149 -7.56 15.61 -12.91
CA ALA A 149 -6.36 14.95 -13.40
C ALA A 149 -6.62 13.74 -14.35
N PRO A 150 -7.60 12.85 -14.07
CA PRO A 150 -7.85 11.70 -14.95
C PRO A 150 -8.45 12.09 -16.30
N SER A 151 -9.31 13.11 -16.33
CA SER A 151 -10.00 13.56 -17.55
C SER A 151 -9.03 14.24 -18.51
N ILE A 152 -8.14 15.10 -18.02
CA ILE A 152 -7.06 15.70 -18.81
C ILE A 152 -6.10 14.61 -19.33
N PHE A 153 -5.75 13.63 -18.49
CA PHE A 153 -4.89 12.52 -18.91
C PHE A 153 -5.52 11.72 -20.06
N ILE A 154 -6.80 11.34 -19.94
CA ILE A 154 -7.51 10.59 -20.98
C ILE A 154 -7.58 11.38 -22.29
N ALA A 155 -7.91 12.68 -22.21
CA ALA A 155 -8.04 13.54 -23.38
C ALA A 155 -6.74 13.68 -24.18
N LEU A 156 -5.58 13.68 -23.51
CA LEU A 156 -4.27 13.77 -24.17
C LEU A 156 -3.72 12.39 -24.57
N PHE A 157 -3.99 11.36 -23.77
CA PHE A 157 -3.44 10.02 -23.98
C PHE A 157 -4.05 9.33 -25.20
N ILE A 158 -5.37 9.44 -25.40
CA ILE A 158 -6.06 8.75 -26.52
C ILE A 158 -5.52 9.22 -27.89
N PRO A 159 -5.42 10.52 -28.19
CA PRO A 159 -4.86 10.97 -29.47
C PRO A 159 -3.41 10.55 -29.67
N ALA A 160 -2.56 10.69 -28.64
CA ALA A 160 -1.15 10.31 -28.70
C ALA A 160 -0.97 8.80 -28.95
N TRP A 161 -1.78 7.97 -28.30
CA TRP A 161 -1.80 6.52 -28.50
C TRP A 161 -2.25 6.15 -29.92
N SER A 162 -3.31 6.77 -30.42
CA SER A 162 -3.81 6.54 -31.79
C SER A 162 -2.77 6.86 -32.85
N GLN A 163 -2.09 8.02 -32.74
CA GLN A 163 -1.02 8.38 -33.67
C GLN A 163 0.18 7.41 -33.60
N SER A 164 0.52 6.95 -32.39
CA SER A 164 1.59 5.97 -32.20
C SER A 164 1.28 4.65 -32.91
N ILE A 165 0.04 4.15 -32.83
CA ILE A 165 -0.38 2.93 -33.55
C ILE A 165 -0.27 3.13 -35.06
N ILE A 166 -0.73 4.26 -35.60
CA ILE A 166 -0.65 4.53 -37.05
C ILE A 166 0.80 4.55 -37.52
N PHE A 167 1.69 5.18 -36.75
CA PHE A 167 3.12 5.19 -37.05
C PHE A 167 3.70 3.77 -37.10
N LEU A 168 3.36 2.93 -36.12
CA LEU A 168 3.83 1.55 -36.06
C LEU A 168 3.37 0.72 -37.26
N PHE A 169 2.09 0.84 -37.65
CA PHE A 169 1.56 0.14 -38.82
C PHE A 169 2.23 0.57 -40.13
N LYS A 170 2.54 1.86 -40.30
CA LYS A 170 3.27 2.36 -41.47
C LYS A 170 4.72 1.86 -41.54
N GLY A 171 5.33 1.54 -40.40
CA GLY A 171 6.70 1.04 -40.31
C GLY A 171 6.86 -0.45 -40.70
N ILE A 172 5.75 -1.20 -40.81
CA ILE A 172 5.75 -2.59 -41.22
C ILE A 172 5.80 -2.66 -42.75
N LYS A 173 6.61 -3.57 -43.30
CA LYS A 173 6.61 -3.84 -44.75
C LYS A 173 5.32 -4.58 -45.11
N ASN A 174 4.57 -4.07 -46.09
CA ASN A 174 3.21 -4.52 -46.43
C ASN A 174 3.05 -6.03 -46.74
N ASP A 175 4.14 -6.75 -47.02
CA ASP A 175 4.09 -8.17 -47.42
C ASP A 175 4.47 -9.16 -46.30
N ASP A 176 4.88 -8.70 -45.11
CA ASP A 176 5.30 -9.59 -44.03
C ASP A 176 4.18 -9.82 -43.00
N ILE A 177 3.32 -10.80 -43.31
CA ILE A 177 2.22 -11.25 -42.42
C ILE A 177 2.73 -11.60 -41.02
N ASN A 178 3.97 -12.10 -40.89
CA ASN A 178 4.53 -12.46 -39.59
C ASN A 178 4.76 -11.22 -38.72
N GLN A 179 5.19 -10.10 -39.30
CA GLN A 179 5.35 -8.82 -38.58
C GLN A 179 4.02 -8.27 -38.10
N VAL A 180 2.97 -8.40 -38.90
CA VAL A 180 1.61 -7.99 -38.52
C VAL A 180 1.08 -8.83 -37.35
N ILE A 181 1.24 -10.16 -37.41
CA ILE A 181 0.86 -11.07 -36.32
C ILE A 181 1.65 -10.75 -35.05
N LEU A 182 2.96 -10.50 -35.16
CA LEU A 182 3.82 -10.14 -34.04
C LEU A 182 3.40 -8.81 -33.40
N LEU A 183 3.01 -7.80 -34.22
CA LEU A 183 2.51 -6.51 -33.72
C LEU A 183 1.21 -6.69 -32.94
N ILE A 184 0.26 -7.46 -33.47
CA ILE A 184 -0.99 -7.74 -32.76
C ILE A 184 -0.71 -8.46 -31.43
N ALA A 185 0.16 -9.47 -31.44
CA ALA A 185 0.57 -10.18 -30.23
C ALA A 185 1.26 -9.26 -29.20
N ALA A 186 2.12 -8.34 -29.66
CA ALA A 186 2.78 -7.36 -28.79
C ALA A 186 1.79 -6.37 -28.18
N LEU A 187 0.82 -5.86 -28.96
CA LEU A 187 -0.23 -4.97 -28.45
C LEU A 187 -1.15 -5.68 -27.45
N MET A 188 -1.50 -6.95 -27.70
CA MET A 188 -2.23 -7.79 -26.73
C MET A 188 -1.39 -8.05 -25.48
N GLY A 189 -0.10 -8.29 -25.61
CA GLY A 189 0.82 -8.47 -24.48
C GLY A 189 0.92 -7.20 -23.64
N VAL A 190 1.01 -6.03 -24.27
CA VAL A 190 1.00 -4.72 -23.61
C VAL A 190 -0.32 -4.49 -22.87
N SER A 191 -1.47 -4.75 -23.50
CA SER A 191 -2.77 -4.55 -22.86
C SER A 191 -2.98 -5.50 -21.68
N PHE A 192 -2.55 -6.76 -21.81
CA PHE A 192 -2.54 -7.73 -20.71
C PHE A 192 -1.60 -7.29 -19.58
N PHE A 193 -0.40 -6.81 -19.90
CA PHE A 193 0.55 -6.28 -18.92
C PHE A 193 -0.02 -5.07 -18.20
N ILE A 194 -0.67 -4.13 -18.91
CA ILE A 194 -1.35 -2.98 -18.30
C ILE A 194 -2.48 -3.47 -17.39
N ALA A 195 -3.29 -4.45 -17.80
CA ALA A 195 -4.36 -5.00 -16.96
C ALA A 195 -3.80 -5.65 -15.68
N LEU A 196 -2.72 -6.43 -15.79
CA LEU A 196 -2.01 -6.98 -14.64
C LEU A 196 -1.37 -5.88 -13.78
N ALA A 197 -0.77 -4.88 -14.39
CA ALA A 197 -0.17 -3.74 -13.72
C ALA A 197 -1.23 -2.97 -12.96
N VAL A 198 -2.40 -2.68 -13.53
CA VAL A 198 -3.52 -2.00 -12.85
C VAL A 198 -4.10 -2.87 -11.73
N GLY A 199 -4.29 -4.16 -11.97
CA GLY A 199 -4.78 -5.11 -10.96
C GLY A 199 -3.83 -5.27 -9.77
N THR A 200 -2.53 -5.34 -10.03
CA THR A 200 -1.49 -5.35 -9.00
C THR A 200 -1.24 -3.97 -8.40
N TYR A 201 -1.41 -2.89 -9.16
CA TYR A 201 -1.28 -1.49 -8.71
C TYR A 201 -2.29 -1.17 -7.63
N LYS A 202 -3.51 -1.71 -7.67
CA LYS A 202 -4.45 -1.57 -6.55
C LYS A 202 -3.89 -2.16 -5.26
N LYS A 203 -3.24 -3.33 -5.34
CA LYS A 203 -2.59 -3.99 -4.19
C LYS A 203 -1.28 -3.30 -3.77
N ILE A 204 -0.48 -2.85 -4.73
CA ILE A 204 0.79 -2.15 -4.52
C ILE A 204 0.56 -0.73 -4.02
N ILE A 205 -0.53 -0.04 -4.41
CA ILE A 205 -0.94 1.20 -3.77
C ILE A 205 -1.31 0.92 -2.33
N HIS A 206 -2.13 -0.08 -2.03
CA HIS A 206 -2.46 -0.38 -0.64
C HIS A 206 -1.22 -0.68 0.21
N MET A 207 -0.23 -1.38 -0.36
CA MET A 207 1.06 -1.59 0.28
C MET A 207 1.89 -0.30 0.32
N GLY A 208 1.93 0.45 -0.78
CA GLY A 208 2.69 1.65 -1.02
C GLY A 208 2.23 2.85 -0.20
N GLN A 209 0.95 2.91 0.15
CA GLN A 209 0.38 3.86 1.09
C GLN A 209 0.99 3.68 2.49
N ASP A 210 1.36 2.45 2.86
CA ASP A 210 2.10 2.14 4.08
C ASP A 210 3.57 2.55 3.94
N PHE A 211 4.13 2.43 2.73
CA PHE A 211 5.52 2.79 2.44
C PHE A 211 5.73 4.32 2.35
N PHE A 212 4.80 5.08 1.78
CA PHE A 212 4.97 6.51 1.48
C PHE A 212 4.55 7.45 2.62
N MET A 213 4.16 6.94 3.79
CA MET A 213 3.80 7.74 4.97
C MET A 213 2.90 8.95 4.67
N ILE A 214 1.97 8.81 3.72
CA ILE A 214 1.07 9.90 3.40
C ILE A 214 0.18 10.11 4.62
N GLU A 215 0.23 11.31 5.21
CA GLU A 215 -0.39 11.61 6.50
C GLU A 215 -1.88 11.26 6.54
N SER A 216 -2.59 11.49 5.43
CA SER A 216 -4.01 11.12 5.29
C SER A 216 -4.27 9.61 5.34
N ASN A 217 -3.32 8.77 4.91
CA ASN A 217 -3.43 7.32 5.00
C ASN A 217 -3.08 6.81 6.40
N ILE A 218 -2.14 7.45 7.09
CA ILE A 218 -1.83 7.16 8.49
C ILE A 218 -3.08 7.43 9.34
N LYS A 219 -3.71 8.60 9.15
CA LYS A 219 -4.98 8.97 9.83
C LYS A 219 -6.10 7.96 9.56
N LYS A 220 -6.27 7.51 8.30
CA LYS A 220 -7.26 6.47 7.95
C LYS A 220 -6.97 5.12 8.59
N LYS A 221 -5.72 4.67 8.63
CA LYS A 221 -5.36 3.40 9.28
C LYS A 221 -5.58 3.46 10.77
N PHE A 222 -5.17 4.56 11.37
CA PHE A 222 -5.39 4.78 12.78
C PHE A 222 -6.89 4.80 13.14
N LEU A 223 -7.72 5.42 12.30
CA LEU A 223 -9.17 5.35 12.42
C LEU A 223 -9.69 3.89 12.41
N LEU A 224 -9.27 3.09 11.42
CA LEU A 224 -9.66 1.67 11.32
C LEU A 224 -9.24 0.84 12.55
N GLU A 225 -8.04 1.07 13.08
CA GLU A 225 -7.57 0.40 14.29
C GLU A 225 -8.43 0.78 15.51
N ILE A 226 -8.86 2.04 15.62
CA ILE A 226 -9.75 2.48 16.70
C ILE A 226 -11.15 1.89 16.55
N GLU A 227 -11.69 1.86 15.34
CA GLU A 227 -12.98 1.22 15.06
C GLU A 227 -12.96 -0.26 15.48
N ASP A 228 -11.92 -0.99 15.11
CA ASP A 228 -11.74 -2.40 15.49
C ASP A 228 -11.60 -2.56 17.02
N LEU A 229 -10.91 -1.64 17.70
CA LEU A 229 -10.82 -1.63 19.16
C LEU A 229 -12.18 -1.41 19.84
N ILE A 230 -13.04 -0.53 19.31
CA ILE A 230 -14.40 -0.32 19.83
C ILE A 230 -15.23 -1.60 19.67
N LEU A 231 -15.14 -2.27 18.52
CA LEU A 231 -15.86 -3.52 18.28
C LEU A 231 -15.42 -4.66 19.21
N LYS A 232 -14.17 -4.63 19.68
CA LYS A 232 -13.60 -5.61 20.61
C LYS A 232 -13.83 -5.29 22.08
N LEU A 233 -14.20 -4.04 22.42
CA LEU A 233 -14.58 -3.69 23.77
C LEU A 233 -15.92 -4.40 24.10
N PRO A 234 -15.97 -5.29 25.11
CA PRO A 234 -17.25 -5.79 25.57
C PRO A 234 -18.12 -4.60 25.98
N ASP A 235 -19.45 -4.70 25.83
CA ASP A 235 -20.38 -3.71 26.36
C ASP A 235 -20.30 -3.69 27.90
N VAL A 236 -19.26 -3.06 28.44
CA VAL A 236 -19.02 -2.93 29.88
C VAL A 236 -20.14 -2.09 30.52
N GLU A 237 -20.86 -1.30 29.73
CA GLU A 237 -22.03 -0.53 30.17
C GLU A 237 -23.26 -1.42 30.47
N ALA A 238 -23.38 -2.63 29.90
CA ALA A 238 -24.50 -3.52 30.22
C ALA A 238 -24.37 -4.19 31.61
N ASN A 239 -23.16 -4.25 32.19
CA ASN A 239 -22.91 -4.93 33.47
C ASN A 239 -22.78 -4.00 34.68
N MET A 240 -22.60 -2.70 34.49
CA MET A 240 -22.62 -1.74 35.60
C MET A 240 -24.04 -1.38 36.05
N ASP A 241 -25.00 -1.32 35.12
CA ASP A 241 -26.41 -1.09 35.47
C ASP A 241 -27.08 -2.30 36.13
N VAL A 242 -26.60 -3.52 35.87
CA VAL A 242 -27.10 -4.72 36.57
C VAL A 242 -26.52 -4.80 37.99
N LYS A 243 -25.24 -4.44 38.19
CA LYS A 243 -24.64 -4.46 39.54
C LYS A 243 -25.16 -3.32 40.44
N SER A 244 -25.42 -2.13 39.91
CA SER A 244 -26.01 -1.03 40.68
C SER A 244 -27.47 -1.33 41.07
N ASN A 245 -28.25 -1.95 40.17
CA ASN A 245 -29.62 -2.37 40.48
C ASN A 245 -29.70 -3.58 41.41
N VAL A 246 -28.76 -4.54 41.36
CA VAL A 246 -28.74 -5.69 42.28
C VAL A 246 -28.34 -5.28 43.71
N VAL A 247 -27.52 -4.23 43.88
CA VAL A 247 -27.18 -3.68 45.20
C VAL A 247 -28.35 -2.88 45.80
N LEU A 248 -29.12 -2.15 44.98
CA LEU A 248 -30.29 -1.39 45.46
C LEU A 248 -31.49 -2.28 45.83
N ILE A 249 -31.61 -3.49 45.28
CA ILE A 249 -32.70 -4.41 45.64
C ILE A 249 -32.42 -5.18 46.95
N ARG A 250 -31.15 -5.32 47.36
CA ARG A 250 -30.79 -6.00 48.63
C ARG A 250 -30.83 -5.12 49.88
N SER A 251 -30.94 -3.79 49.76
CA SER A 251 -31.04 -2.90 50.93
C SER A 251 -32.48 -2.52 51.31
N ARG A 252 -33.50 -3.20 50.77
CA ARG A 252 -34.93 -2.98 51.03
C ARG A 252 -35.70 -4.24 51.46
N ARG A 253 -35.02 -5.27 51.97
CA ARG A 253 -35.65 -6.38 52.69
C ARG A 253 -35.05 -6.52 54.08
#